data_AF-A0A380B5B3-F1
#
_entry.id   AF-A0A380B5B3-F1
#
_cell.length_a   1.000
_cell.length_b   1.000
_cell.length_c   1.000
_cell.angle_alpha   90.00
_cell.angle_beta   90.00
_cell.angle_gamma   90.00
#
_symmetry.space_group_name_H-M   'P 1'
#
loop_
_entity.id
_entity.type
_entity.pdbx_description
1 polymer ?
#
loop_
_entity_poly.entity_id
_entity_poly.type
_entity_poly.pdbx_seq_one_letter_code
_entity_poly.pdbx_strand_id
1 'polypeptide(L)' 'MKAAAKRFLNVATLIATLYLAILIWLMVSGGASNWVKFIIGNFVPLSITYISILIINYVSFGKITIWHKNISNQGGV' A
#
# COMPACT_ATOMS: atom_id res chain seq x y z
N MET A 1 6.04 8.33 19.23
CA MET A 1 4.98 7.45 18.70
C MET A 1 4.64 7.70 17.23
N LYS A 2 4.34 8.93 16.80
CA LYS A 2 3.97 9.25 15.39
C LYS A 2 5.01 8.86 14.33
N ALA A 3 6.31 8.95 14.63
CA ALA A 3 7.37 8.58 13.69
C ALA A 3 7.47 7.06 13.42
N ALA A 4 7.26 6.22 14.45
CA ALA A 4 7.27 4.77 14.30
C ALA A 4 6.05 4.29 13.49
N ALA A 5 4.86 4.84 13.76
CA ALA A 5 3.64 4.57 13.00
C ALA A 5 3.79 4.96 11.51
N LYS A 6 4.37 6.13 11.24
CA LYS A 6 4.69 6.61 9.88
C LYS A 6 5.60 5.62 9.13
N ARG A 7 6.67 5.13 9.78
CA ARG A 7 7.59 4.15 9.20
C ARG A 7 6.90 2.81 8.94
N PHE A 8 6.11 2.32 9.89
CA PHE A 8 5.35 1.08 9.73
C PHE A 8 4.38 1.13 8.55
N LEU A 9 3.62 2.21 8.40
CA LEU A 9 2.67 2.39 7.29
C LEU A 9 3.37 2.48 5.92
N ASN A 10 4.54 3.12 5.85
CA ASN A 10 5.35 3.10 4.64
C ASN A 10 5.84 1.68 4.29
N VAL A 11 6.28 0.90 5.27
CA VAL A 11 6.70 -0.51 5.06
C VAL A 11 5.53 -1.37 4.61
N ALA A 12 4.36 -1.23 5.25
CA ALA A 12 3.14 -1.93 4.85
C ALA A 12 2.73 -1.60 3.41
N THR A 13 2.83 -0.32 3.02
CA THR A 13 2.56 0.14 1.65
C THR A 13 3.56 -0.46 0.66
N LEU A 14 4.85 -0.53 1.02
CA LEU A 14 5.89 -1.16 0.20
C LEU A 14 5.60 -2.65 -0.04
N ILE A 15 5.26 -3.39 1.01
CA ILE A 15 4.92 -4.83 0.91
C ILE A 15 3.68 -5.02 0.02
N ALA A 16 2.62 -4.24 0.22
CA ALA A 16 1.43 -4.29 -0.62
C ALA A 16 1.75 -4.01 -2.10
N THR A 17 2.67 -3.09 -2.36
CA THR A 17 3.06 -2.70 -3.74
C THR A 17 3.92 -3.78 -4.41
N LEU A 18 4.84 -4.42 -3.67
CA LEU A 18 5.60 -5.56 -4.17
C LEU A 18 4.68 -6.75 -4.47
N TYR A 19 3.71 -7.01 -3.60
CA TYR A 19 2.72 -8.06 -3.84
C TYR A 19 1.86 -7.75 -5.07
N LEU A 20 1.40 -6.50 -5.24
CA LEU A 20 0.71 -6.07 -6.46
C LEU A 20 1.54 -6.33 -7.72
N ALA A 21 2.84 -6.02 -7.69
CA ALA A 21 3.74 -6.27 -8.83
C ALA A 21 3.83 -7.76 -9.18
N ILE A 22 3.91 -8.63 -8.17
CA ILE A 22 3.89 -10.09 -8.37
C ILE A 22 2.55 -10.55 -8.97
N LEU A 23 1.43 -10.01 -8.49
CA LEU A 23 0.11 -10.35 -9.03
C LEU A 23 -0.03 -9.92 -10.51
N ILE A 24 0.43 -8.71 -10.85
CA ILE A 24 0.46 -8.23 -12.24
C ILE A 24 1.32 -9.15 -13.10
N TRP A 25 2.49 -9.58 -12.62
CA TRP A 25 3.33 -10.53 -13.33
C TRP A 25 2.61 -11.86 -13.61
N LEU A 26 1.97 -12.45 -12.59
CA LEU A 26 1.21 -13.70 -12.71
C LEU A 26 0.04 -13.59 -13.71
N MET A 27 -0.59 -12.41 -13.79
CA MET A 27 -1.64 -12.13 -14.76
C MET A 27 -1.08 -12.10 -16.18
N VAL A 28 0.05 -11.41 -16.41
CA VAL A 28 0.67 -11.27 -17.74
C VAL A 28 1.30 -12.60 -18.21
N SER A 29 1.85 -13.39 -17.30
CA SER A 29 2.48 -14.68 -17.62
C SER A 29 1.47 -15.82 -17.86
N GLY A 30 0.17 -15.55 -17.79
CA GLY A 30 -0.88 -16.57 -17.93
C GLY A 30 -0.92 -17.58 -16.78
N GLY A 31 -0.33 -17.25 -15.62
CA GLY A 31 -0.24 -18.14 -14.47
C GLY A 31 -1.56 -18.40 -13.73
N ALA A 32 -2.61 -17.64 -14.06
CA ALA A 32 -3.94 -17.77 -13.45
C ALA A 32 -4.89 -18.59 -14.34
N SER A 33 -5.15 -19.84 -13.95
CA SER A 33 -6.11 -20.72 -14.65
C SER A 33 -7.58 -20.33 -14.40
N ASN A 34 -7.87 -19.64 -13.30
CA ASN A 34 -9.21 -19.15 -12.96
C ASN A 34 -9.16 -17.69 -12.48
N TRP A 35 -9.39 -16.77 -13.41
CA TRP A 35 -9.31 -15.32 -13.20
C TRP A 35 -10.24 -14.80 -12.11
N VAL A 36 -11.45 -15.34 -12.02
CA VAL A 36 -12.44 -14.89 -11.01
C VAL A 36 -11.97 -15.22 -9.61
N LYS A 37 -11.54 -16.47 -9.37
CA LYS A 37 -10.97 -16.86 -8.07
C LYS A 37 -9.68 -16.12 -7.77
N PHE A 38 -8.84 -15.88 -8.78
CA PHE A 38 -7.60 -15.12 -8.63
C PHE A 38 -7.86 -13.67 -8.20
N ILE A 39 -8.79 -12.97 -8.85
CA ILE A 39 -9.13 -11.59 -8.50
C ILE A 39 -9.73 -11.53 -7.09
N ILE A 40 -10.72 -12.38 -6.77
CA ILE A 40 -11.37 -12.36 -5.45
C ILE A 40 -10.37 -12.72 -4.35
N GLY A 41 -9.53 -13.73 -4.57
CA GLY A 41 -8.57 -14.21 -3.57
C GLY A 41 -7.39 -13.27 -3.32
N ASN A 42 -7.02 -12.43 -4.29
CA ASN A 42 -5.81 -11.59 -4.19
C ASN A 42 -6.11 -10.09 -4.24
N PHE A 43 -6.91 -9.62 -5.21
CA PHE A 43 -7.16 -8.19 -5.40
C PHE A 43 -8.12 -7.60 -4.36
N VAL A 44 -9.12 -8.35 -3.90
CA VAL A 44 -10.05 -7.86 -2.86
C VAL A 44 -9.31 -7.60 -1.54
N PRO A 45 -8.53 -8.55 -0.98
CA PRO A 45 -7.73 -8.30 0.22
C PRO A 45 -6.71 -7.18 0.05
N LEU A 46 -6.09 -7.09 -1.13
CA LEU A 46 -5.11 -6.04 -1.43
C LEU A 46 -5.77 -4.65 -1.44
N SER A 47 -6.95 -4.53 -2.04
CA SER A 47 -7.73 -3.29 -2.06
C SER A 47 -8.11 -2.84 -0.65
N ILE A 48 -8.58 -3.78 0.18
CA ILE A 48 -8.89 -3.53 1.59
C ILE A 48 -7.64 -3.04 2.33
N THR A 49 -6.48 -3.65 2.09
CA THR A 49 -5.20 -3.27 2.72
C THR A 49 -4.84 -1.81 2.41
N TYR A 50 -4.93 -1.38 1.15
CA TYR A 50 -4.67 0.00 0.77
C TYR A 50 -5.67 0.99 1.38
N ILE A 51 -6.96 0.61 1.42
CA ILE A 51 -8.01 1.41 2.07
C ILE A 51 -7.73 1.55 3.57
N SER A 52 -7.35 0.47 4.26
CA SER A 52 -6.98 0.51 5.67
C SER A 52 -5.78 1.43 5.92
N ILE A 53 -4.75 1.39 5.08
CA ILE A 53 -3.60 2.30 5.18
C ILE A 53 -4.06 3.76 5.04
N LEU A 54 -4.93 4.05 4.07
CA LEU A 54 -5.50 5.38 3.86
C LEU A 54 -6.31 5.87 5.07
N ILE A 55 -7.19 5.02 5.63
CA ILE A 55 -7.98 5.33 6.82
C ILE A 55 -7.07 5.61 8.02
N ILE A 56 -6.08 4.74 8.27
CA ILE A 56 -5.14 4.93 9.38
C ILE A 56 -4.35 6.22 9.19
N ASN A 57 -3.92 6.54 7.97
CA ASN A 57 -3.21 7.77 7.66
C ASN A 57 -4.09 9.01 7.88
N TYR A 58 -5.36 8.95 7.47
CA TYR A 58 -6.32 10.02 7.69
C TYR A 58 -6.59 10.24 9.19
N VAL A 59 -6.87 9.18 9.95
CA VAL A 59 -7.15 9.26 11.39
C VAL A 59 -5.93 9.70 12.19
N SER A 60 -4.73 9.21 11.85
CA SER A 60 -3.52 9.46 12.64
C SER A 60 -2.81 10.77 12.29
N PHE A 61 -2.90 11.21 11.03
CA PHE A 61 -2.12 12.33 10.49
C PHE A 61 -2.96 13.40 9.78
N GLY A 62 -4.28 13.21 9.63
CA GLY A 62 -5.18 14.15 8.95
C GLY A 62 -4.93 14.24 7.44
N LYS A 63 -4.25 13.26 6.84
CA LYS A 63 -3.85 13.28 5.43
C LYS A 63 -4.29 12.02 4.71
N ILE A 64 -5.00 12.19 3.59
CA ILE A 64 -5.33 11.12 2.64
C ILE A 64 -4.09 10.89 1.76
N THR A 65 -3.09 10.22 2.32
CA THR A 65 -1.88 9.82 1.59
C THR A 65 -1.55 8.38 1.91
N ILE A 66 -0.95 7.69 0.96
CA ILE A 66 -0.43 6.33 1.12
C ILE A 66 1.07 6.36 1.41
N TRP A 67 1.75 7.42 0.95
CA TRP A 67 3.19 7.56 1.08
C TRP A 67 3.56 8.82 1.85
N HIS A 68 4.31 8.59 2.91
CA HIS A 68 4.76 9.63 3.79
C HIS A 68 6.19 10.05 3.43
N LYS A 69 6.33 11.14 2.67
CA LYS A 69 7.65 11.74 2.44
C LYS A 69 8.28 12.15 3.77
N ASN A 70 9.58 11.93 3.91
CA ASN A 70 10.35 12.73 4.85
C ASN A 70 10.41 14.13 4.25
N ILE A 71 9.77 15.09 4.92
CA ILE A 71 10.10 16.48 4.70
C ILE A 71 11.49 16.60 5.33
N SER A 72 12.54 16.35 4.55
CA SER A 72 13.83 16.91 4.90
C SER A 72 13.59 18.41 4.93
N ASN A 73 13.85 19.07 6.05
CA ASN A 73 14.05 20.51 6.06
C ASN A 73 15.09 20.84 4.98
N GLN A 74 14.63 21.19 3.80
CA GLN A 74 15.39 21.93 2.81
C GLN A 74 14.84 23.36 2.91
N GLY A 75 15.63 24.23 3.55
CA GLY A 75 15.47 25.68 3.61
C GLY A 75 14.33 26.14 4.51
N GLY A 76 14.57 26.31 5.81
CA GLY A 76 14.63 27.68 6.33
C GLY A 76 15.52 28.61 5.51
N VAL A 77 14.90 29.34 4.59
CA VAL A 77 15.09 30.78 4.34
C VAL A 77 13.74 31.32 3.89
#